data_AF-A0AAV3JMU1-F1
#
_entry.id   AF-A0AAV3JMU1-F1
#
_cell.length_a   1.000
_cell.length_b   1.000
_cell.length_c   1.000
_cell.angle_alpha   90.00
_cell.angle_beta   90.00
_cell.angle_gamma   90.00
#
_symmetry.space_group_name_H-M   'P 1'
#
loop_
_entity.id
_entity.type
_entity.pdbx_description
1 polymer ?
#
loop_
_entity_poly.entity_id
_entity_poly.type
_entity_poly.pdbx_seq_one_letter_code
_entity_poly.pdbx_strand_id
1 'polypeptide(L)' 'MLTYKKALVRQVDTKDCGVTALASIAKFYGSKYSLNHLRELAKTNRDGTTASGIIAGTTK' A
#
# COMPACT_ATOMS: atom_id res chain seq x y z
N MET A 1 6.21 20.43 5.12
CA MET A 1 5.44 20.32 3.86
C MET A 1 6.15 19.54 2.75
N LEU A 2 7.50 19.44 2.73
CA LEU A 2 8.25 18.70 1.68
C LEU A 2 8.22 17.16 1.81
N THR A 3 7.91 16.61 2.99
CA THR A 3 7.92 15.17 3.26
C THR A 3 6.79 14.41 2.57
N TYR A 4 5.60 15.02 2.47
CA TYR A 4 4.41 14.38 1.89
C TYR A 4 4.60 14.00 0.42
N LYS A 5 5.21 14.89 -0.39
CA LYS A 5 5.42 14.66 -1.82
C LYS A 5 6.42 13.53 -2.10
N LYS A 6 7.39 13.30 -1.20
CA LYS A 6 8.33 12.17 -1.29
C LYS A 6 7.69 10.85 -0.88
N ALA A 7 6.68 10.88 -0.02
CA ALA A 7 6.00 9.69 0.47
C ALA A 7 5.04 9.08 -0.55
N LEU A 8 4.50 9.88 -1.47
CA LEU A 8 3.58 9.40 -2.50
C LEU A 8 4.21 8.27 -3.34
N VAL A 9 3.57 7.11 -3.33
CA VAL A 9 3.85 5.98 -4.22
C VAL A 9 2.81 6.04 -5.35
N ARG A 10 3.26 5.92 -6.60
CA ARG A 10 2.35 5.92 -7.76
C ARG A 10 1.85 4.51 -8.03
N GLN A 11 0.56 4.41 -8.30
CA GLN A 11 -0.08 3.16 -8.70
C GLN A 11 0.37 2.78 -10.11
N VAL A 12 0.72 1.52 -10.32
CA VAL A 12 1.13 0.98 -11.62
C VAL A 12 0.10 -0.01 -12.16
N ASP A 13 -0.37 -0.94 -11.34
CA ASP A 13 -1.43 -1.91 -11.68
C ASP A 13 -2.80 -1.38 -11.22
N THR A 14 -3.86 -1.62 -11.98
CA THR A 14 -5.21 -1.12 -11.69
C THR A 14 -5.77 -1.62 -10.36
N LYS A 15 -5.37 -2.83 -9.94
CA LYS A 15 -5.80 -3.46 -8.68
C LYS A 15 -5.09 -2.92 -7.42
N ASP A 16 -4.06 -2.10 -7.57
CA ASP A 16 -3.16 -1.74 -6.48
C ASP A 16 -3.55 -0.48 -5.71
N CYS A 17 -4.68 0.14 -5.99
CA CYS A 17 -5.06 1.42 -5.39
C CYS A 17 -4.97 1.39 -3.86
N GLY A 18 -5.47 0.32 -3.22
CA GLY A 18 -5.41 0.13 -1.77
C GLY A 18 -4.00 -0.04 -1.23
N VAL A 19 -3.22 -0.98 -1.78
CA VAL A 19 -1.84 -1.25 -1.32
C VAL A 19 -0.88 -0.10 -1.62
N THR A 20 -1.12 0.67 -2.69
CA THR A 20 -0.32 1.87 -3.03
C THR A 20 -0.57 3.00 -2.04
N ALA A 21 -1.82 3.20 -1.63
CA ALA A 21 -2.16 4.15 -0.58
C ALA A 21 -1.47 3.76 0.73
N LEU A 22 -1.52 2.48 1.09
CA LEU A 22 -0.84 1.96 2.28
C LEU A 22 0.69 2.17 2.20
N ALA A 23 1.31 1.87 1.05
CA ALA A 23 2.73 2.10 0.83
C ALA A 23 3.12 3.58 0.98
N SER A 24 2.25 4.49 0.52
CA SER A 24 2.46 5.93 0.65
C SER A 24 2.44 6.39 2.11
N ILE A 25 1.49 5.87 2.89
CA ILE A 25 1.38 6.15 4.33
C ILE A 25 2.59 5.55 5.06
N ALA A 26 2.94 4.28 4.82
CA ALA A 26 4.11 3.65 5.43
C ALA A 26 5.39 4.44 5.16
N LYS A 27 5.59 4.89 3.90
CA LYS A 27 6.75 5.69 3.49
C LYS A 27 6.77 7.06 4.15
N PHE A 28 5.62 7.66 4.43
CA PHE A 28 5.52 8.90 5.19
C PHE A 28 6.03 8.74 6.62
N TYR A 29 5.75 7.61 7.26
CA TYR A 29 6.24 7.27 8.60
C TYR A 29 7.64 6.63 8.64
N GLY A 30 8.31 6.49 7.49
CA GLY A 30 9.70 6.01 7.41
C GLY A 30 9.87 4.55 7.00
N SER A 31 8.79 3.78 6.88
CA SER A 31 8.83 2.38 6.45
C SER A 31 8.73 2.24 4.93
N LYS A 32 9.56 1.40 4.32
CA LYS A 32 9.52 1.12 2.88
C LYS A 32 9.18 -0.34 2.63
N TYR A 33 8.05 -0.58 1.98
CA TYR A 33 7.61 -1.90 1.56
C TYR A 33 7.52 -1.98 0.03
N SER A 34 7.80 -3.16 -0.52
CA SER A 34 7.51 -3.42 -1.92
C SER A 34 6.01 -3.60 -2.11
N LEU A 35 5.48 -3.22 -3.28
CA LEU A 35 4.06 -3.44 -3.59
C LEU A 35 3.72 -4.93 -3.60
N ASN A 36 4.63 -5.80 -4.05
CA ASN A 36 4.43 -7.26 -4.00
C ASN A 36 4.19 -7.76 -2.58
N HIS A 37 5.00 -7.30 -1.62
CA HIS A 37 4.85 -7.71 -0.22
C HIS A 37 3.51 -7.25 0.36
N LEU A 38 3.12 -5.99 0.10
CA LEU A 38 1.82 -5.48 0.55
C LEU A 38 0.63 -6.19 -0.12
N ARG A 39 0.75 -6.59 -1.39
CA ARG A 39 -0.28 -7.39 -2.07
C ARG A 39 -0.49 -8.74 -1.39
N GLU A 40 0.58 -9.43 -1.03
CA GLU A 40 0.51 -10.71 -0.32
C GLU A 40 -0.13 -10.55 1.06
N LEU A 41 0.33 -9.56 1.83
CA LEU A 41 -0.19 -9.29 3.17
C LEU A 41 -1.67 -8.90 3.14
N ALA A 42 -2.05 -8.03 2.21
CA ALA A 42 -3.42 -7.52 2.08
C ALA A 42 -4.34 -8.45 1.26
N LYS A 43 -3.85 -9.61 0.80
CA LYS A 43 -4.57 -10.56 -0.05
C LYS A 43 -5.19 -9.91 -1.30
N THR A 44 -4.44 -9.02 -1.93
CA THR A 44 -4.88 -8.31 -3.14
C THR A 44 -4.99 -9.31 -4.29
N ASN A 45 -6.15 -9.35 -4.93
CA ASN A 45 -6.42 -10.21 -6.08
C ASN A 45 -6.68 -9.37 -7.33
N ARG A 46 -7.21 -9.99 -8.40
CA ARG A 46 -7.48 -9.30 -9.67
C ARG A 46 -8.53 -8.19 -9.56
N ASP A 47 -9.44 -8.28 -8.59
CA ASP A 47 -10.50 -7.30 -8.35
C ASP A 47 -10.04 -6.17 -7.42
N GLY A 48 -8.85 -6.31 -6.81
CA GLY A 48 -8.25 -5.33 -5.91
C GLY A 48 -8.09 -5.84 -4.48
N THR A 49 -8.19 -4.91 -3.53
CA THR A 49 -8.01 -5.16 -2.10
C THR A 49 -9.28 -4.76 -1.35
N THR A 50 -9.76 -5.60 -0.44
CA THR A 50 -10.85 -5.24 0.46
C THR A 50 -10.36 -4.36 1.61
N ALA A 51 -11.25 -3.60 2.25
CA ALA A 51 -10.90 -2.84 3.45
C ALA A 51 -10.36 -3.72 4.58
N SER A 52 -10.95 -4.91 4.78
CA SER A 52 -10.45 -5.89 5.75
C SER A 52 -9.06 -6.43 5.38
N GLY A 53 -8.77 -6.60 4.09
CA GLY A 53 -7.45 -6.98 3.59
C GLY A 53 -6.39 -5.92 3.90
N ILE A 54 -6.71 -4.64 3.70
CA ILE A 54 -5.80 -3.54 4.06
C ILE A 54 -5.47 -3.58 5.55
N ILE A 55 -6.48 -3.68 6.43
CA ILE A 55 -6.28 -3.75 7.89
C ILE A 55 -5.38 -4.94 8.24
N ALA A 56 -5.67 -6.13 7.72
CA ALA A 56 -4.89 -7.34 7.97
C ALA A 56 -3.43 -7.20 7.51
N GLY A 57 -3.17 -6.44 6.44
CA GLY A 57 -1.83 -6.17 5.93
C GLY A 57 -1.03 -5.15 6.75
N THR A 58 -1.66 -4.44 7.69
CA THR A 58 -0.98 -3.52 8.63
C THR A 58 -0.67 -4.12 9.99
N THR A 59 -1.39 -5.18 10.37
CA THR A 59 -1.30 -5.82 11.68
C THR A 59 -0.32 -6.98 11.75
N LYS A 60 0.33 -7.32 10.63
CA LYS A 60 1.32 -8.39 10.51
C LYS A 60 2.72 -7.82 10.44
#